data_AF-A0A2M9WCW1-F1
#
_entry.id   AF-A0A2M9WCW1-F1
#
_cell.length_a   1.000
_cell.length_b   1.000
_cell.length_c   1.000
_cell.angle_alpha   90.00
_cell.angle_beta   90.00
_cell.angle_gamma   90.00
#
_symmetry.space_group_name_H-M   'P 1'
#
loop_
_entity.id
_entity.type
_entity.pdbx_description
1 polymer ?
#
loop_
_entity_poly.entity_id
_entity_poly.type
_entity_poly.pdbx_seq_one_letter_code
_entity_poly.pdbx_strand_id
1 'polypeptide(L)' 'MNQKDIAEALAAAMKRDGHELDGADRLIIRNTVSGSMASQRRRESYARSAAGSFNWQKKTPPRA' A
#
# COMPACT_ATOMS: atom_id res chain seq x y z
N MET A 1 -7.64 5.58 -5.65
CA MET A 1 -8.06 6.27 -4.41
C MET A 1 -6.85 6.95 -3.80
N ASN A 2 -6.90 8.26 -3.58
CA ASN A 2 -5.77 9.01 -3.03
C ASN A 2 -5.73 8.82 -1.51
N GLN A 3 -4.55 8.61 -0.93
CA GLN A 3 -4.38 8.36 0.51
C GLN A 3 -4.95 9.49 1.39
N LYS A 4 -4.94 10.73 0.87
CA LYS A 4 -5.52 11.89 1.55
C LYS A 4 -7.04 11.77 1.68
N ASP A 5 -7.71 11.42 0.59
CA ASP A 5 -9.17 11.24 0.56
C ASP A 5 -9.63 10.16 1.55
N ILE A 6 -8.85 9.07 1.70
CA ILE A 6 -9.14 7.99 2.66
C ILE A 6 -9.03 8.49 4.09
N ALA A 7 -7.95 9.20 4.41
CA ALA A 7 -7.72 9.75 5.74
C ALA A 7 -8.80 10.78 6.11
N GLU A 8 -9.22 11.62 5.16
CA GLU A 8 -10.30 12.59 5.36
C GLU A 8 -11.67 11.92 5.51
N ALA A 9 -11.97 10.90 4.71
CA ALA A 9 -13.20 10.13 4.83
C ALA A 9 -13.30 9.43 6.20
N LEU A 10 -12.18 8.87 6.68
CA LEU A 10 -12.10 8.25 8.00
C LEU A 10 -12.29 9.28 9.11
N ALA A 11 -11.60 10.42 9.03
CA ALA A 11 -11.76 11.50 10.01
C ALA A 11 -13.21 12.04 10.03
N ALA A 12 -13.84 12.15 8.87
CA ALA A 12 -15.25 12.56 8.76
C ALA A 12 -16.20 11.52 9.37
N ALA A 13 -15.94 10.24 9.18
CA ALA A 13 -16.72 9.16 9.79
C ALA A 13 -16.60 9.18 11.32
N MET A 14 -15.38 9.31 11.86
CA MET A 14 -15.14 9.40 13.30
C MET A 14 -15.83 10.61 13.92
N LYS A 15 -15.85 11.75 13.22
CA LYS A 15 -16.58 12.94 13.66
C LYS A 15 -18.10 12.70 13.72
N ARG A 16 -18.67 11.95 12.76
CA ARG A 16 -20.10 11.58 12.77
C ARG A 16 -20.44 10.66 13.94
N ASP A 17 -19.48 9.83 14.36
CA ASP A 17 -19.61 8.94 15.52
C ASP A 17 -19.44 9.67 16.86
N GLY A 18 -19.18 10.99 16.84
CA GLY A 18 -19.05 11.84 18.02
C GLY A 18 -17.62 11.97 18.55
N HIS A 19 -16.61 11.46 17.83
CA HIS A 19 -15.22 11.67 18.21
C HIS A 19 -14.72 13.05 17.78
N GLU A 20 -14.15 13.79 18.73
CA GLU A 20 -13.35 14.97 18.42
C GLU A 20 -11.92 14.54 18.10
N LEU A 21 -11.43 14.94 16.93
CA LEU A 21 -10.07 14.63 16.47
C LEU A 21 -9.23 15.88 16.52
N ASP A 22 -8.13 15.82 17.26
CA ASP A 22 -7.14 16.89 17.30
C ASP A 22 -6.13 16.80 16.14
N GLY A 23 -5.10 17.65 16.17
CA GLY A 23 -4.05 17.64 15.16
C GLY A 23 -3.17 16.38 15.19
N ALA A 24 -2.94 15.81 16.37
CA ALA A 24 -2.14 14.61 16.54
C ALA A 24 -2.91 13.37 16.05
N ASP A 25 -4.20 13.25 16.36
CA ASP A 25 -5.07 12.18 15.89
C ASP A 25 -5.13 12.13 14.37
N ARG A 26 -5.30 13.29 13.74
CA ARG A 26 -5.29 13.41 12.28
C ARG A 26 -3.95 12.98 11.67
N LEU A 27 -2.84 13.28 12.33
CA LEU A 27 -1.52 12.84 11.90
C LEU A 27 -1.36 11.32 12.03
N ILE A 28 -1.83 10.74 13.14
CA ILE A 28 -1.84 9.28 13.36
C ILE A 28 -2.66 8.60 12.27
N ILE A 29 -3.89 9.06 12.02
CA ILE A 29 -4.76 8.54 10.96
C ILE A 29 -4.04 8.55 9.61
N ARG A 30 -3.43 9.69 9.25
CA ARG A 30 -2.71 9.82 7.97
C ARG A 30 -1.56 8.84 7.85
N ASN A 31 -0.76 8.68 8.91
CA ASN A 31 0.39 7.78 8.93
C ASN A 31 -0.05 6.32 8.84
N THR A 32 -1.09 5.93 9.58
CA THR A 32 -1.66 4.58 9.58
C THR A 32 -2.21 4.21 8.20
N VAL A 33 -2.99 5.11 7.58
CA VAL A 33 -3.51 4.90 6.22
C VAL A 33 -2.37 4.76 5.21
N SER A 34 -1.37 5.64 5.29
CA SER A 34 -0.21 5.60 4.38
C SER A 34 0.59 4.30 4.53
N GLY A 35 0.83 3.85 5.76
CA GLY A 35 1.52 2.59 6.04
C GLY A 35 0.76 1.37 5.54
N SER A 36 -0.55 1.33 5.76
CA SER A 36 -1.43 0.24 5.31
C SER A 36 -1.45 0.12 3.79
N MET A 37 -1.62 1.25 3.09
CA MET A 37 -1.55 1.34 1.63
C MET A 37 -0.20 0.87 1.07
N ALA A 38 0.91 1.29 1.71
CA ALA A 38 2.24 0.89 1.30
C ALA A 38 2.47 -0.62 1.49
N SER A 39 1.97 -1.19 2.59
CA SER A 39 2.01 -2.63 2.85
C SER A 39 1.21 -3.41 1.80
N GLN A 40 0.00 -2.95 1.49
CA GLN A 40 -0.84 -3.57 0.46
C GLN A 40 -0.16 -3.57 -0.91
N ARG A 41 0.41 -2.43 -1.33
CA ARG A 41 1.15 -2.33 -2.60
C ARG A 41 2.35 -3.27 -2.64
N ARG A 42 3.10 -3.40 -1.53
CA ARG A 42 4.21 -4.35 -1.42
C ARG A 42 3.73 -5.79 -1.59
N ARG A 43 2.62 -6.15 -0.93
CA ARG A 43 2.01 -7.48 -1.06
C ARG A 43 1.56 -7.77 -2.49
N GLU A 44 0.91 -6.82 -3.15
CA GLU A 44 0.48 -6.94 -4.55
C GLU A 44 1.69 -7.07 -5.50
N SER A 45 2.76 -6.31 -5.24
CA SER A 45 4.02 -6.44 -5.99
C SER A 45 4.63 -7.82 -5.80
N TYR A 46 4.70 -8.31 -4.56
CA TYR A 46 5.24 -9.63 -4.27
C TYR A 46 4.42 -10.74 -4.93
N ALA A 47 3.08 -10.68 -4.85
CA ALA A 47 2.21 -11.64 -5.51
C ALA A 47 2.41 -11.69 -7.04
N ARG A 48 2.61 -10.53 -7.67
CA ARG A 48 2.96 -10.44 -9.10
C ARG A 48 4.33 -11.03 -9.40
N SER A 49 5.34 -10.77 -8.57
CA SER A 49 6.68 -11.32 -8.75
C SER A 49 6.74 -12.83 -8.49
N ALA A 50 5.96 -13.34 -7.54
CA ALA A 50 5.88 -14.76 -7.21
C ALA A 50 5.15 -15.59 -8.28
N ALA A 51 4.33 -14.95 -9.12
CA ALA A 51 3.63 -15.61 -10.22
C ALA A 51 4.52 -15.84 -11.46
N GLY A 52 5.67 -15.16 -11.56
CA GLY A 52 6.64 -15.41 -12.62
C GLY A 52 7.53 -16.60 -12.26
N SER A 53 7.28 -17.78 -12.83
CA SER A 53 8.23 -18.89 -12.74
C SER A 53 9.57 -18.42 -13.31
N PHE A 54 10.58 -18.27 -12.47
CA PHE A 54 11.94 -18.00 -12.93
C PHE A 54 12.42 -19.21 -13.74
N ASN A 55 12.45 -19.06 -15.07
CA ASN A 55 12.97 -20.07 -15.97
C ASN A 55 14.43 -19.71 -16.29
N TRP A 56 15.36 -20.48 -15.72
CA TRP A 56 16.77 -20.36 -16.07
C TRP A 56 16.96 -20.75 -17.55
N GLN A 57 17.40 -19.81 -18.38
CA GLN A 57 17.75 -20.10 -19.77
C GLN A 57 19.23 -20.46 -19.87
N LYS A 58 19.50 -21.70 -20.31
CA LYS A 58 20.85 -22.15 -20.65
C LYS A 58 21.36 -21.30 -21.82
N LYS A 59 22.45 -20.56 -21.62
CA LYS A 59 23.10 -19.81 -22.72
C LYS A 59 23.54 -20.82 -23.79
N THR A 60 23.10 -20.60 -25.02
CA THR A 60 23.56 -21.40 -26.16
C THR A 60 24.96 -20.89 -26.53
N PRO A 61 25.98 -21.76 -26.64
CA PRO A 61 27.30 -21.32 -27.07
C PRO A 61 27.22 -20.74 -28.49
N PRO A 62 27.96 -19.66 -28.79
CA PRO A 62 28.05 -19.15 -30.15
C PRO A 62 28.57 -20.26 -31.07
N ARG A 63 27.95 -20.40 -32.25
CA ARG A 63 28.27 -21.45 -33.23
C ARG A 63 29.75 -21.32 -33.63
N ALA A 64 30.46 -22.45 -33.60
CA ALA A 64 31.87 -22.58 -33.97
C ALA A 64 32.12 -22.18 -35.42
#